data_AF-A0A0F9LPD9-F1
#
_entry.id   AF-A0A0F9LPD9-F1
#
_cell.length_a   1.000
_cell.length_b   1.000
_cell.length_c   1.000
_cell.angle_alpha   90.00
_cell.angle_beta   90.00
_cell.angle_gamma   90.00
#
_symmetry.space_group_name_H-M   'P 1'
#
loop_
_entity.id
_entity.type
_entity.pdbx_description
1 polymer ?
#
loop_
_entity_poly.entity_id
_entity_poly.type
_entity_poly.pdbx_seq_one_letter_code
_entity_poly.pdbx_strand_id
1 'polypeptide(L)' 'MPEGRGMSDHQQGIEARELDELGSALSEAIDCSVTYRSYELYGKPAFTCKHGLVFPKFAIKGAMALDDWSAILAGHRQSA' A
#
# COMPACT_ATOMS: atom_id res chain seq x y z
N MET A 1 -37.89 1.84 19.20
CA MET A 1 -36.50 1.57 19.62
C MET A 1 -35.62 1.49 18.38
N PRO A 2 -34.62 2.36 18.21
CA PRO A 2 -33.46 1.98 17.42
C PRO A 2 -32.17 2.30 18.19
N GLU A 3 -31.48 1.27 18.67
CA GLU A 3 -30.07 1.35 19.01
C GLU A 3 -29.35 0.31 18.16
N GLY A 4 -28.62 0.78 17.16
CA GLY A 4 -27.85 -0.08 16.28
C GLY A 4 -27.20 0.72 15.17
N ARG A 5 -25.86 0.66 15.11
CA ARG A 5 -24.95 1.28 14.14
C ARG A 5 -24.53 2.72 14.45
N GLY A 6 -23.55 2.83 15.33
CA GLY A 6 -22.68 4.00 15.46
C GLY A 6 -21.21 3.59 15.55
N MET A 7 -20.75 2.66 14.70
CA MET A 7 -19.35 2.26 14.61
C MET A 7 -19.06 1.73 13.18
N SER A 8 -18.88 2.58 12.17
CA SER A 8 -18.36 2.10 10.86
C SER A 8 -17.72 3.16 9.95
N ASP A 9 -18.20 4.41 9.92
CA ASP A 9 -17.72 5.36 8.89
C ASP A 9 -16.32 5.96 9.16
N HIS A 10 -15.99 6.23 10.43
CA HIS A 10 -14.68 6.82 10.79
C HIS A 10 -13.50 5.87 10.52
N GLN A 11 -13.71 4.56 10.68
CA GLN A 11 -12.65 3.56 10.56
C GLN A 11 -12.29 3.29 9.09
N GLN A 12 -13.30 3.34 8.21
CA GLN A 12 -13.10 3.21 6.75
C GLN A 12 -12.34 4.41 6.16
N GLY A 13 -12.60 5.63 6.66
CA GLY A 13 -11.90 6.84 6.21
C GLY A 13 -10.41 6.88 6.58
N ILE A 14 -10.05 6.36 7.76
CA ILE A 14 -8.64 6.27 8.19
C ILE A 14 -7.87 5.28 7.32
N GLU A 15 -8.47 4.13 7.01
CA GLU A 15 -7.83 3.10 6.19
C GLU A 15 -7.65 3.56 4.74
N ALA A 16 -8.64 4.24 4.15
CA ALA A 16 -8.53 4.79 2.80
C ALA A 16 -7.39 5.82 2.69
N ARG A 17 -7.32 6.76 3.65
CA ARG A 17 -6.26 7.77 3.67
C ARG A 17 -4.87 7.15 3.81
N GLU A 18 -4.72 6.16 4.68
CA GLU A 18 -3.45 5.46 4.84
C GLU A 18 -3.02 4.75 3.54
N LEU A 19 -3.97 4.13 2.84
CA LEU A 19 -3.68 3.46 1.57
C LEU A 19 -3.28 4.45 0.47
N ASP A 20 -3.92 5.62 0.43
CA ASP A 20 -3.57 6.68 -0.52
C ASP A 20 -2.17 7.24 -0.25
N GLU A 21 -1.83 7.49 1.02
CA GLU A 21 -0.50 7.96 1.44
C GLU A 21 0.59 6.92 1.08
N LEU A 22 0.36 5.65 1.41
CA LEU A 22 1.31 4.57 1.08
C LEU A 22 1.44 4.34 -0.43
N GLY A 23 0.34 4.39 -1.16
CA GLY A 23 0.32 4.21 -2.61
C GLY A 23 1.06 5.34 -3.33
N SER A 24 0.84 6.59 -2.90
CA SER A 24 1.50 7.77 -3.47
C SER A 24 3.01 7.72 -3.21
N ALA A 25 3.42 7.47 -1.95
CA ALA A 25 4.83 7.37 -1.59
C ALA A 25 5.55 6.26 -2.36
N LEU A 26 4.92 5.09 -2.49
CA LEU A 26 5.47 4.01 -3.30
C LEU A 26 5.59 4.43 -4.76
N SER A 27 4.53 4.99 -5.35
CA SER A 27 4.51 5.41 -6.76
C SER A 27 5.62 6.40 -7.10
N GLU A 28 5.87 7.35 -6.20
CA GLU A 28 6.95 8.34 -6.33
C GLU A 28 8.32 7.68 -6.20
N ALA A 29 8.50 6.78 -5.21
CA ALA A 29 9.78 6.11 -4.99
C ALA A 29 10.19 5.26 -6.21
N ILE A 30 9.28 4.43 -6.74
CA ILE A 30 9.59 3.50 -7.84
C ILE A 30 9.41 4.12 -9.25
N ASP A 31 8.98 5.38 -9.34
CA ASP A 31 8.61 6.07 -10.58
C ASP A 31 7.67 5.21 -11.46
N CYS A 32 6.64 4.65 -10.84
CA CYS A 32 5.70 3.76 -11.51
C CYS A 32 4.32 3.80 -10.85
N SER A 33 3.27 3.83 -11.66
CA SER A 33 1.91 3.76 -11.15
C SER A 33 1.67 2.45 -10.40
N VAL A 34 0.98 2.56 -9.27
CA VAL A 34 0.62 1.44 -8.40
C VAL A 34 -0.88 1.39 -8.16
N THR A 35 -1.39 0.19 -7.94
CA THR A 35 -2.78 -0.06 -7.57
C THR A 35 -2.84 -0.88 -6.30
N TYR A 36 -3.73 -0.52 -5.39
CA TYR A 36 -3.96 -1.30 -4.18
C TYR A 36 -4.82 -2.53 -4.51
N ARG A 37 -4.38 -3.71 -4.09
CA ARG A 37 -5.16 -4.95 -4.16
C ARG A 37 -5.10 -5.66 -2.82
N SER A 38 -6.26 -5.85 -2.21
CA SER A 38 -6.39 -6.47 -0.89
C SER A 38 -6.17 -7.99 -0.87
N TYR A 39 -6.09 -8.67 -2.02
CA TYR A 39 -6.19 -10.14 -2.10
C TYR A 39 -5.03 -10.89 -2.78
N GLU A 40 -3.93 -10.26 -3.18
CA GLU A 40 -2.97 -10.91 -4.10
C GLU A 40 -1.71 -11.53 -3.49
N LEU A 41 -1.47 -11.44 -2.17
CA LEU A 41 -0.29 -12.09 -1.58
C LEU A 41 -0.60 -12.81 -0.26
N TYR A 42 -0.94 -14.10 -0.31
CA TYR A 42 -1.20 -14.95 0.87
C TYR A 42 -2.20 -14.34 1.88
N GLY A 43 -3.21 -13.61 1.39
CA GLY A 43 -4.21 -12.93 2.23
C GLY A 43 -3.72 -11.63 2.90
N LYS A 44 -2.56 -11.09 2.47
CA LYS A 44 -2.04 -9.81 2.94
C LYS A 44 -2.27 -8.69 1.93
N PRO A 45 -2.58 -7.47 2.41
CA PRO A 45 -2.77 -6.31 1.55
C PRO A 45 -1.46 -5.90 0.88
N ALA A 46 -1.51 -5.64 -0.42
CA ALA A 46 -0.36 -5.28 -1.22
C ALA A 46 -0.71 -4.25 -2.29
N PHE A 47 0.33 -3.60 -2.81
CA PHE A 47 0.27 -2.72 -3.97
C PHE A 47 0.92 -3.42 -5.14
N THR A 48 0.33 -3.31 -6.32
CA THR A 48 0.86 -3.89 -7.55
C THR A 48 1.18 -2.75 -8.52
N CYS A 49 2.41 -2.71 -9.04
CA CYS A 49 2.77 -1.74 -10.07
C CYS A 49 2.35 -2.20 -11.47
N LYS A 50 2.36 -1.29 -12.46
CA LYS A 50 1.98 -1.62 -13.85
C LYS A 50 2.82 -2.74 -14.50
N HIS A 51 4.04 -2.98 -13.99
CA HIS A 51 4.93 -4.05 -14.44
C HIS A 51 4.63 -5.42 -13.78
N GLY A 52 3.61 -5.50 -12.92
CA GLY A 52 3.18 -6.74 -12.26
C GLY A 52 3.96 -7.09 -10.99
N LEU A 53 4.84 -6.21 -10.51
CA LEU A 53 5.52 -6.40 -9.22
C LEU A 53 4.59 -6.08 -8.06
N VAL A 54 4.66 -6.92 -7.02
CA VAL A 54 3.82 -6.84 -5.83
C VAL A 54 4.64 -6.38 -4.63
N PHE A 55 4.16 -5.32 -3.98
CA PHE A 55 4.77 -4.67 -2.83
C PHE A 55 3.85 -4.81 -1.62
N PRO A 56 4.20 -5.64 -0.62
CA PRO A 56 3.36 -5.80 0.57
C PRO A 56 3.24 -4.49 1.36
N LYS A 57 2.04 -4.18 1.88
CA LYS A 57 1.78 -2.94 2.64
C LYS A 57 2.78 -2.71 3.78
N PHE A 58 3.18 -3.76 4.48
CA PHE A 58 4.13 -3.67 5.59
C PHE A 58 5.54 -3.28 5.16
N ALA A 59 5.98 -3.67 3.95
CA ALA A 59 7.30 -3.33 3.44
C ALA A 59 7.36 -1.83 3.12
N ILE A 60 6.29 -1.29 2.52
CA ILE A 60 6.16 0.15 2.21
C ILE A 60 6.16 0.98 3.50
N LYS A 61 5.40 0.54 4.51
CA LYS A 61 5.41 1.17 5.84
C LYS A 61 6.81 1.20 6.46
N GLY A 62 7.53 0.08 6.37
CA GLY A 62 8.91 -0.01 6.86
C GLY A 62 9.84 0.96 6.14
N ALA A 63 9.75 1.02 4.81
CA ALA A 63 10.54 1.94 3.99
C ALA A 63 10.27 3.41 4.35
N MET A 64 9.00 3.81 4.49
CA MET A 64 8.64 5.16 4.92
C MET A 64 9.11 5.50 6.34
N ALA A 65 8.97 4.56 7.28
CA ALA A 65 9.35 4.80 8.67
C ALA A 65 10.87 4.93 8.85
N LEU A 66 11.65 4.27 8.00
CA LEU A 66 13.12 4.29 8.01
C LEU A 66 13.72 5.29 7.02
N ASP A 67 12.88 5.92 6.18
CA ASP A 67 13.29 6.69 4.99
C ASP A 67 14.29 5.93 4.10
N ASP A 68 14.08 4.62 3.96
CA ASP A 68 14.95 3.71 3.20
C ASP A 68 14.14 2.86 2.22
N TRP A 69 14.25 3.24 0.94
CA TRP A 69 13.59 2.58 -0.19
C TRP A 69 14.50 1.61 -0.94
N SER A 70 15.76 1.45 -0.52
CA SER A 70 16.79 0.75 -1.27
C SER A 70 16.38 -0.67 -1.69
N ALA A 71 15.80 -1.44 -0.77
CA ALA A 71 15.34 -2.81 -1.03
C ALA A 71 14.18 -2.85 -2.05
N ILE A 72 13.23 -1.92 -1.96
CA ILE A 72 12.09 -1.82 -2.88
C ILE A 72 12.59 -1.44 -4.28
N LEU A 73 13.49 -0.46 -4.38
CA LEU A 73 14.07 0.00 -5.64
C LEU A 73 14.95 -1.05 -6.30
N ALA A 74 15.75 -1.77 -5.52
CA ALA A 74 16.58 -2.85 -6.01
C ALA A 74 15.72 -3.97 -6.63
N GLY A 75 14.59 -4.31 -6.01
CA GLY A 75 13.63 -5.26 -6.56
C GLY A 75 12.96 -4.75 -7.83
N HIS A 76 12.51 -3.48 -7.84
CA HIS A 76 11.82 -2.90 -9.00
C HIS A 76 12.70 -2.82 -10.26
N ARG A 77 13.95 -2.35 -10.13
CA ARG A 77 14.87 -2.19 -11.26
C ARG A 77 15.35 -3.51 -11.89
N GLN A 78 15.22 -4.63 -11.19
CA GLN A 78 15.59 -5.94 -11.72
C GLN A 78 14.48 -6.56 -12.60
N SER A 79 13.26 -6.02 -12.58
CA SER A 79 12.11 -6.59 -13.28
C SER A 79 11.37 -5.60 -14.19
N ALA A 80 11.82 -4.34 -14.24
CA ALA A 80 11.38 -3.30 -15.18
C ALA A 80 12.44 -3.11 -16.27
#